data_AF-A0A662G2C9-F1
#
_entry.id   AF-A0A662G2C9-F1
#
_cell.length_a   1.000
_cell.length_b   1.000
_cell.length_c   1.000
_cell.angle_alpha   90.00
_cell.angle_beta   90.00
_cell.angle_gamma   90.00
#
_symmetry.space_group_name_H-M   'P 1'
#
loop_
_entity.id
_entity.type
_entity.pdbx_description
1 polymer ?
#
loop_
_entity_poly.entity_id
_entity_poly.type
_entity_poly.pdbx_seq_one_letter_code
_entity_poly.pdbx_strand_id
1 'polypeptide(L)'
;MLSGLKISIKDIVYVLDKTGLVDKKLDKWDKNDIYVFAKNIREKSKPTLILANKMDLKYSEENFRKISERFKNKIVIPCSAEAELALRRADKMNLIKYIPGGEKIKIIDDGKLSVKQKMALKYVSGKVLDKIYRTGVQLAIDTAIFKLLGMNTVYPVYDIERYADSKGNILPDVYLLPPNSTLIDLARIIHTDLAKGLLYGIDAKTGLRIPKNYVLRDRDVIKIVTASRERKK
;
A
#
# COMPACT_ATOMS: atom_id res chain seq x y z
N MET A 1 27.82 2.77 4.15
CA MET A 1 27.08 1.71 4.88
C MET A 1 25.57 1.98 5.04
N LEU A 2 25.04 3.21 4.94
CA LEU A 2 23.58 3.45 4.96
C LEU A 2 22.85 3.15 3.63
N SER A 3 23.60 3.12 2.52
CA SER A 3 23.09 2.75 1.18
C SER A 3 22.50 1.34 1.12
N GLY A 4 23.06 0.39 1.88
CA GLY A 4 22.53 -0.98 1.99
C GLY A 4 21.14 -1.06 2.62
N LEU A 5 20.73 -0.02 3.36
CA LEU A 5 19.41 0.08 4.01
C LEU A 5 18.38 0.85 3.15
N LYS A 6 18.73 1.15 1.89
CA LYS A 6 17.95 1.98 0.96
C LYS A 6 17.59 3.36 1.54
N ILE A 7 18.52 3.96 2.30
CA ILE A 7 18.35 5.31 2.83
C ILE A 7 18.85 6.28 1.77
N SER A 8 18.00 7.23 1.36
CA SER A 8 18.38 8.22 0.36
C SER A 8 19.20 9.36 0.97
N ILE A 9 20.01 10.05 0.16
CA ILE A 9 20.73 11.25 0.59
C ILE A 9 19.75 12.33 1.07
N LYS A 10 18.58 12.44 0.41
CA LYS A 10 17.52 13.36 0.80
C LYS A 10 17.02 13.08 2.23
N ASP A 11 16.89 11.82 2.62
CA ASP A 11 16.50 11.45 3.98
C ASP A 11 17.58 11.81 5.00
N ILE A 12 18.85 11.61 4.67
CA ILE A 12 19.99 11.96 5.54
C ILE A 12 20.01 13.47 5.77
N VAL A 13 19.97 14.27 4.70
CA VAL A 13 19.97 15.73 4.77
C VAL A 13 18.78 16.23 5.59
N TYR A 14 17.58 15.71 5.33
CA TYR A 14 16.38 16.06 6.10
C TYR A 14 16.52 15.77 7.61
N VAL A 15 17.13 14.64 7.98
CA VAL A 15 17.31 14.28 9.39
C VAL A 15 18.41 15.12 10.05
N LEU A 16 19.51 15.40 9.36
CA LEU A 16 20.57 16.26 9.88
C LEU A 16 20.05 17.66 10.18
N ASP A 17 19.25 18.22 9.26
CA ASP A 17 18.60 19.51 9.43
C ASP A 17 17.61 19.49 10.61
N LYS A 18 16.71 18.51 10.64
CA LYS A 18 15.71 18.35 11.73
C LYS A 18 16.34 18.18 13.12
N THR A 19 17.51 17.56 13.21
CA THR A 19 18.18 17.29 14.49
C THR A 19 19.21 18.36 14.88
N GLY A 20 19.43 19.37 14.03
CA GLY A 20 20.45 20.41 14.25
C GLY A 20 21.89 19.89 14.17
N LEU A 21 22.08 18.68 13.62
CA LEU A 21 23.41 18.06 13.49
C LEU A 21 24.12 18.45 12.19
N VAL A 22 23.47 19.20 11.31
CA VAL A 22 24.02 19.65 10.02
C VAL A 22 25.30 20.48 10.20
N ASP A 23 25.34 21.33 11.23
CA ASP A 23 26.47 22.23 11.50
C ASP A 23 27.57 21.58 12.36
N LYS A 24 27.29 20.39 12.91
CA LYS A 24 28.22 19.66 13.77
C LYS A 24 29.03 18.67 12.95
N LYS A 25 30.35 18.90 12.88
CA LYS A 25 31.25 17.96 12.20
C LYS A 25 31.17 16.55 12.83
N LEU A 26 31.19 15.52 11.98
CA LEU A 26 30.98 14.11 12.37
C LEU A 26 31.99 13.60 13.42
N ASP A 27 33.23 14.09 13.39
CA ASP A 27 34.29 13.79 14.35
C ASP A 27 33.97 14.28 15.78
N LYS A 28 33.07 15.26 15.90
CA LYS A 28 32.62 15.82 17.19
C LYS A 28 31.34 15.19 17.72
N TRP A 29 30.77 14.21 17.02
CA TRP A 29 29.53 13.57 17.46
C TRP A 29 29.80 12.71 18.69
N ASP A 30 29.03 12.95 19.74
CA ASP A 30 29.02 12.09 20.90
C ASP A 30 28.05 10.91 20.72
N LYS A 31 28.00 10.02 21.71
CA LYS A 31 27.09 8.86 21.67
C LYS A 31 25.62 9.27 21.60
N ASN A 32 25.25 10.41 22.18
CA ASN A 32 23.89 10.91 22.18
C ASN A 32 23.51 11.44 20.79
N ASP A 33 24.39 12.18 20.11
CA ASP A 33 24.19 12.64 18.74
C ASP A 33 23.98 11.46 17.78
N ILE A 34 24.84 10.44 17.89
CA ILE A 34 24.72 9.20 17.11
C ILE A 34 23.37 8.54 17.37
N TYR A 35 22.94 8.45 18.63
CA TYR A 35 21.66 7.84 19.00
C TYR A 35 20.47 8.65 18.45
N VAL A 36 20.49 9.98 18.59
CA VAL A 36 19.44 10.88 18.11
C VAL A 36 19.33 10.80 16.59
N PHE A 37 20.45 10.84 15.87
CA PHE A 37 20.48 10.67 14.42
C PHE A 37 19.94 9.29 14.02
N ALA A 38 20.43 8.21 14.64
CA ALA A 38 20.02 6.83 14.35
C ALA A 38 18.52 6.61 14.57
N LYS A 39 17.97 7.18 15.66
CA LYS A 39 16.53 7.11 15.95
C LYS A 39 15.70 7.81 14.87
N ASN A 40 16.08 9.04 14.52
CA ASN A 40 15.33 9.85 13.54
C ASN A 40 15.45 9.31 12.11
N ILE A 41 16.64 8.86 11.69
CA ILE A 41 16.83 8.27 10.35
C ILE A 41 16.08 6.95 10.21
N ARG A 42 15.99 6.14 11.27
CA ARG A 42 15.16 4.93 11.28
C ARG A 42 13.69 5.30 11.14
N GLU A 43 13.19 6.27 11.90
CA GLU A 43 11.78 6.70 11.82
C GLU A 43 11.41 7.28 10.46
N LYS A 44 12.30 8.07 9.86
CA LYS A 44 12.11 8.64 8.53
C LYS A 44 12.17 7.58 7.42
N SER A 45 13.18 6.72 7.44
CA SER A 45 13.44 5.76 6.35
C SER A 45 12.67 4.44 6.48
N LYS A 46 12.10 4.16 7.66
CA LYS A 46 11.29 2.97 7.94
C LYS A 46 10.00 3.36 8.67
N PRO A 47 9.06 4.04 7.97
CA PRO A 47 7.70 4.23 8.47
C PRO A 47 7.13 2.89 8.95
N THR A 48 6.52 2.86 10.13
CA THR A 48 6.05 1.61 10.77
C THR A 48 4.61 1.76 11.23
N LEU A 49 3.78 0.76 10.97
CA LEU A 49 2.46 0.59 11.59
C LEU A 49 2.48 -0.56 12.59
N ILE A 50 1.58 -0.54 13.57
CA ILE A 50 1.45 -1.60 14.58
C ILE A 50 0.18 -2.39 14.30
N LEU A 51 0.32 -3.71 14.18
CA LEU A 51 -0.78 -4.65 14.08
C LEU A 51 -1.11 -5.21 15.47
N ALA A 52 -2.25 -4.80 16.03
CA ALA A 52 -2.77 -5.38 17.26
C ALA A 52 -3.54 -6.67 16.93
N ASN A 53 -2.78 -7.76 16.75
CA ASN A 53 -3.31 -9.06 16.36
C ASN A 53 -4.01 -9.78 17.54
N LYS A 54 -4.78 -10.83 17.22
CA LYS A 54 -5.56 -11.68 18.14
C LYS A 54 -6.79 -10.99 18.73
N MET A 55 -7.45 -10.16 17.93
CA MET A 55 -8.68 -9.45 18.35
C MET A 55 -9.86 -10.36 18.67
N ASP A 56 -9.79 -11.64 18.29
CA ASP A 56 -10.75 -12.71 18.61
C ASP A 56 -10.73 -13.17 20.09
N LEU A 57 -9.72 -12.79 20.87
CA LEU A 57 -9.60 -13.14 22.29
C LEU A 57 -10.42 -12.22 23.20
N LYS A 58 -10.86 -12.72 24.36
CA LYS A 58 -11.73 -11.98 25.29
C LYS A 58 -11.14 -10.66 25.81
N TYR A 59 -9.83 -10.61 26.05
CA TYR A 59 -9.13 -9.44 26.59
C TYR A 59 -8.55 -8.52 25.51
N SER A 60 -8.92 -8.73 24.24
CA SER A 60 -8.31 -8.02 23.12
C SER A 60 -8.62 -6.53 23.11
N GLU A 61 -9.85 -6.15 23.45
CA GLU A 61 -10.31 -4.76 23.43
C GLU A 61 -9.54 -3.88 24.43
N GLU A 62 -9.36 -4.37 25.67
CA GLU A 62 -8.59 -3.66 26.70
C GLU A 62 -7.11 -3.53 26.31
N ASN A 63 -6.51 -4.61 25.78
CA ASN A 63 -5.12 -4.59 25.34
C ASN A 63 -4.92 -3.68 24.13
N PHE A 64 -5.86 -3.67 23.19
CA PHE A 64 -5.86 -2.75 22.05
C PHE A 64 -5.88 -1.29 22.52
N ARG A 65 -6.73 -0.97 23.49
CA ARG A 65 -6.78 0.38 24.07
C ARG A 65 -5.44 0.78 24.70
N LYS A 66 -4.86 -0.09 25.54
CA LYS A 66 -3.53 0.15 26.16
C LYS A 66 -2.43 0.38 25.13
N ILE A 67 -2.38 -0.43 24.07
CA ILE A 67 -1.39 -0.29 22.99
C ILE A 67 -1.61 1.04 22.25
N SER A 68 -2.86 1.37 21.94
CA SER A 68 -3.20 2.61 21.23
C SER A 68 -2.87 3.86 22.05
N GLU A 69 -3.10 3.82 23.36
CA GLU A 69 -2.74 4.90 24.29
C GLU A 69 -1.22 5.03 24.49
N ARG A 70 -0.48 3.92 24.46
CA ARG A 70 0.99 3.93 24.57
C ARG A 70 1.67 4.43 23.30
N PHE A 71 1.11 4.14 22.13
CA PHE A 71 1.69 4.46 20.82
C PHE A 71 0.84 5.47 20.03
N LYS A 72 0.39 6.55 20.67
CA LYS A 72 -0.44 7.60 20.05
C LYS A 72 0.17 8.23 18.79
N ASN A 73 1.50 8.20 18.67
CA ASN A 73 2.23 8.72 17.52
C ASN A 73 2.37 7.72 16.37
N LYS A 74 1.80 6.52 16.48
CA LYS A 74 1.82 5.49 15.45
C LYS A 74 0.41 5.03 15.11
N ILE A 75 0.26 4.54 13.89
CA ILE A 75 -0.97 3.92 13.44
C ILE A 75 -1.04 2.52 14.06
N VAL A 76 -2.05 2.27 14.89
CA VAL A 76 -2.34 0.96 15.48
C VAL A 76 -3.63 0.43 14.85
N ILE A 77 -3.58 -0.78 14.27
CA ILE A 77 -4.72 -1.39 13.59
C ILE A 77 -5.09 -2.71 14.28
N PRO A 78 -6.34 -2.87 14.75
CA PRO A 78 -6.82 -4.11 15.31
C PRO A 78 -6.97 -5.15 14.20
N CYS A 79 -6.47 -6.37 14.39
CA CYS A 79 -6.63 -7.44 13.42
C CYS A 79 -6.76 -8.83 14.04
N SER A 80 -7.30 -9.78 13.26
CA SER A 80 -7.26 -11.20 13.57
C SER A 80 -6.78 -11.98 12.35
N ALA A 81 -5.49 -12.32 12.35
CA ALA A 81 -4.86 -13.07 11.27
C ALA A 81 -5.41 -14.51 11.15
N GLU A 82 -5.80 -15.11 12.28
CA GLU A 82 -6.38 -16.47 12.31
C GLU A 82 -7.75 -16.50 11.62
N ALA A 83 -8.60 -15.51 11.90
CA ALA A 83 -9.88 -15.35 11.23
C ALA A 83 -9.73 -15.16 9.72
N GLU A 84 -8.83 -14.26 9.28
CA GLU A 84 -8.56 -14.05 7.85
C GLU A 84 -8.05 -15.33 7.18
N LEU A 85 -7.14 -16.06 7.83
CA LEU A 85 -6.61 -17.31 7.30
C LEU A 85 -7.70 -18.38 7.16
N ALA A 86 -8.59 -18.50 8.14
CA ALA A 86 -9.71 -19.44 8.10
C ALA A 86 -10.66 -19.12 6.93
N LEU A 87 -11.00 -17.85 6.73
CA LEU A 87 -11.86 -17.42 5.61
C LEU A 87 -11.20 -17.69 4.25
N ARG A 88 -9.91 -17.35 4.09
CA ARG A 88 -9.18 -17.61 2.84
C ARG A 88 -9.06 -19.10 2.52
N ARG A 89 -8.90 -19.95 3.54
CA ARG A 89 -8.87 -21.41 3.35
C ARG A 89 -10.24 -21.95 2.94
N ALA A 90 -11.31 -21.49 3.57
CA ALA A 90 -12.68 -21.90 3.23
C ALA A 90 -13.06 -21.46 1.80
N ASP A 91 -12.64 -20.26 1.38
CA ASP A 91 -12.81 -19.75 0.02
C ASP A 91 -12.04 -20.59 -1.00
N LYS A 92 -10.77 -20.92 -0.71
CA LYS A 92 -9.94 -21.80 -1.54
C LYS A 92 -10.52 -23.21 -1.70
N MET A 93 -11.28 -23.69 -0.71
CA MET A 93 -11.99 -24.97 -0.76
C MET A 93 -13.36 -24.89 -1.46
N ASN A 94 -13.73 -23.73 -2.02
CA ASN A 94 -15.04 -23.45 -2.63
C ASN A 94 -16.23 -23.70 -1.67
N LEU A 95 -16.01 -23.57 -0.36
CA LEU A 95 -17.07 -23.69 0.65
C LEU A 95 -17.83 -22.37 0.81
N ILE A 96 -17.09 -21.27 0.68
CA ILE A 96 -17.60 -19.90 0.74
C ILE A 96 -17.06 -19.11 -0.45
N LYS A 97 -17.70 -17.98 -0.74
CA LYS A 97 -17.19 -16.91 -1.58
C LYS A 97 -16.89 -15.72 -0.66
N TYR A 98 -15.61 -15.41 -0.52
CA TYR A 98 -15.10 -14.35 0.34
C TYR A 98 -14.09 -13.50 -0.42
N ILE A 99 -14.28 -12.19 -0.37
CA ILE A 99 -13.30 -11.23 -0.88
C ILE A 99 -12.40 -10.86 0.31
N PRO A 100 -11.06 -10.97 0.22
CA PRO A 100 -10.16 -10.58 1.31
C PRO A 100 -10.45 -9.17 1.83
N GLY A 101 -10.62 -9.05 3.14
CA GLY A 101 -11.02 -7.79 3.77
C GLY A 101 -12.46 -7.37 3.48
N GLY A 102 -13.30 -8.24 2.92
CA GLY A 102 -14.72 -8.03 2.74
C GLY A 102 -15.50 -8.26 4.04
N GLU A 103 -16.66 -7.62 4.15
CA GLU A 103 -17.56 -7.79 5.30
C GLU A 103 -18.51 -8.97 5.13
N LYS A 104 -18.77 -9.37 3.88
CA LYS A 104 -19.80 -10.36 3.54
C LYS A 104 -19.16 -11.67 3.12
N ILE A 105 -19.63 -12.73 3.75
CA ILE A 105 -19.34 -14.11 3.36
C ILE A 105 -20.58 -14.67 2.68
N LYS A 106 -20.44 -15.21 1.46
CA LYS A 106 -21.51 -15.97 0.81
C LYS A 106 -21.21 -17.45 0.91
N ILE A 107 -22.10 -18.24 1.49
CA ILE A 107 -21.95 -19.70 1.51
C ILE A 107 -22.37 -20.24 0.14
N ILE A 108 -21.52 -21.06 -0.48
CA ILE A 108 -21.78 -21.61 -1.81
C ILE A 108 -22.63 -22.88 -1.70
N ASP A 109 -22.30 -23.75 -0.75
CA ASP A 109 -22.95 -25.04 -0.59
C ASP A 109 -23.01 -25.42 0.89
N ASP A 110 -24.19 -25.28 1.49
CA ASP A 110 -24.41 -25.57 2.91
C ASP A 110 -24.38 -27.08 3.21
N GLY A 111 -24.46 -27.94 2.19
CA GLY A 111 -24.41 -29.40 2.33
C GLY A 111 -22.99 -29.95 2.47
N LYS A 112 -21.97 -29.24 1.97
CA LYS A 112 -20.55 -29.66 2.04
C LYS A 112 -19.83 -29.25 3.32
N LEU A 113 -20.46 -28.41 4.13
CA LEU A 113 -19.88 -27.89 5.36
C LEU A 113 -20.15 -28.84 6.53
N SER A 114 -19.10 -29.33 7.17
CA SER A 114 -19.25 -30.04 8.44
C SER A 114 -19.80 -29.12 9.54
N VAL A 115 -20.46 -29.69 10.54
CA VAL A 115 -21.01 -28.94 11.69
C VAL A 115 -19.93 -28.06 12.35
N LYS A 116 -18.71 -28.59 12.49
CA LYS A 116 -17.56 -27.84 13.04
C LYS A 116 -17.17 -26.65 12.17
N GLN A 117 -17.18 -26.79 10.85
CA GLN A 117 -16.87 -25.71 9.93
C GLN A 117 -17.97 -24.64 9.93
N LYS A 118 -19.25 -25.02 9.99
CA LYS A 118 -20.36 -24.06 10.13
C LYS A 118 -20.24 -23.27 11.42
N MET A 119 -19.93 -23.93 12.53
CA MET A 119 -19.71 -23.25 13.82
C MET A 119 -18.50 -22.32 13.78
N ALA A 120 -17.39 -22.74 13.17
CA ALA A 120 -16.20 -21.90 13.02
C ALA A 120 -16.46 -20.66 12.15
N LEU A 121 -17.19 -20.81 11.04
CA LEU A 121 -17.57 -19.68 10.18
C LEU A 121 -18.51 -18.71 10.90
N LYS A 122 -19.52 -19.23 11.64
CA LYS A 122 -20.38 -18.40 12.49
C LYS A 122 -19.59 -17.69 13.59
N TYR A 123 -18.62 -18.36 14.20
CA TYR A 123 -17.73 -17.77 15.20
C TYR A 123 -16.93 -16.61 14.62
N VAL A 124 -16.30 -16.81 13.45
CA VAL A 124 -15.51 -15.77 12.78
C VAL A 124 -16.40 -14.59 12.37
N SER A 125 -17.57 -14.86 11.81
CA SER A 125 -18.52 -13.81 11.43
C SER A 125 -18.98 -13.00 12.65
N GLY A 126 -19.50 -13.66 13.69
CA GLY A 126 -20.10 -12.99 14.83
C GLY A 126 -19.11 -12.36 15.82
N LYS A 127 -17.90 -12.91 15.97
CA LYS A 127 -16.91 -12.40 16.93
C LYS A 127 -15.85 -11.50 16.33
N VAL A 128 -15.53 -11.66 15.06
CA VAL A 128 -14.44 -10.92 14.44
C VAL A 128 -15.03 -9.87 13.50
N LEU A 129 -15.78 -10.28 12.48
CA LEU A 129 -16.30 -9.33 11.47
C LEU A 129 -17.26 -8.29 12.06
N ASP A 130 -18.06 -8.67 13.07
CA ASP A 130 -19.02 -7.75 13.69
C ASP A 130 -18.38 -6.83 14.76
N LYS A 131 -17.26 -7.26 15.38
CA LYS A 131 -16.61 -6.52 16.47
C LYS A 131 -15.49 -5.59 16.01
N ILE A 132 -14.71 -6.04 15.03
CA ILE A 132 -13.64 -5.25 14.43
C ILE A 132 -14.02 -4.95 12.98
N TYR A 133 -13.47 -3.89 12.40
CA TYR A 133 -13.73 -3.55 11.01
C TYR A 133 -13.16 -4.65 10.09
N ARG A 134 -13.99 -5.63 9.71
CA ARG A 134 -13.63 -6.86 8.97
C ARG A 134 -12.67 -7.76 9.77
N THR A 135 -11.56 -8.19 9.17
CA THR A 135 -10.49 -8.93 9.86
C THR A 135 -9.31 -8.03 10.24
N GLY A 136 -9.31 -6.77 9.77
CA GLY A 136 -8.24 -5.79 9.97
C GLY A 136 -6.95 -6.04 9.18
N VAL A 137 -6.76 -7.22 8.58
CA VAL A 137 -5.53 -7.55 7.84
C VAL A 137 -5.43 -6.75 6.54
N GLN A 138 -6.48 -6.78 5.71
CA GLN A 138 -6.49 -6.00 4.46
C GLN A 138 -6.42 -4.49 4.74
N LEU A 139 -7.17 -4.02 5.75
CA LEU A 139 -7.12 -2.63 6.21
C LEU A 139 -5.69 -2.21 6.57
N ALA A 140 -4.92 -3.10 7.20
CA ALA A 140 -3.54 -2.81 7.54
C ALA A 140 -2.62 -2.72 6.34
N ILE A 141 -2.80 -3.59 5.34
CA ILE A 141 -2.05 -3.53 4.08
C ILE A 141 -2.38 -2.23 3.34
N ASP A 142 -3.67 -1.90 3.21
CA ASP A 142 -4.13 -0.68 2.54
C ASP A 142 -3.61 0.56 3.26
N THR A 143 -3.64 0.57 4.59
CA THR A 143 -3.12 1.66 5.40
C THR A 143 -1.59 1.78 5.28
N ALA A 144 -0.86 0.66 5.18
CA ALA A 144 0.57 0.67 4.95
C ALA A 144 0.93 1.33 3.60
N ILE A 145 0.22 0.94 2.54
CA ILE A 145 0.53 1.38 1.17
C ILE A 145 0.05 2.83 0.96
N PHE A 146 -1.22 3.11 1.24
CA PHE A 146 -1.85 4.37 0.86
C PHE A 146 -1.69 5.48 1.89
N LYS A 147 -1.68 5.17 3.19
CA LYS A 147 -1.58 6.20 4.24
C LYS A 147 -0.16 6.37 4.75
N LEU A 148 0.52 5.26 5.07
CA LEU A 148 1.85 5.30 5.67
C LEU A 148 2.93 5.61 4.64
N LEU A 149 2.90 4.96 3.47
CA LEU A 149 3.83 5.22 2.37
C LEU A 149 3.32 6.30 1.40
N GLY A 150 2.03 6.65 1.44
CA GLY A 150 1.46 7.68 0.58
C GLY A 150 1.49 7.31 -0.90
N MET A 151 1.47 6.02 -1.23
CA MET A 151 1.60 5.57 -2.62
C MET A 151 0.30 5.83 -3.39
N ASN A 152 0.44 6.20 -4.66
CA ASN A 152 -0.66 6.40 -5.59
C ASN A 152 -0.77 5.21 -6.55
N THR A 153 -2.00 4.76 -6.79
CA THR A 153 -2.31 3.81 -7.88
C THR A 153 -2.42 4.56 -9.19
N VAL A 154 -1.71 4.11 -10.22
CA VAL A 154 -1.81 4.72 -11.56
C VAL A 154 -1.96 3.62 -12.60
N TYR A 155 -2.90 3.84 -13.51
CA TYR A 155 -3.32 2.86 -14.51
C TYR A 155 -2.89 3.34 -15.90
N PRO A 156 -1.80 2.79 -16.47
CA PRO A 156 -1.44 3.10 -17.84
C PRO A 156 -2.38 2.38 -18.81
N VAL A 157 -2.88 3.12 -19.80
CA VAL A 157 -3.76 2.59 -20.85
C VAL A 157 -3.25 2.98 -22.23
N TYR A 158 -3.57 2.18 -23.24
CA TYR A 158 -3.26 2.50 -24.63
C TYR A 158 -4.44 3.17 -25.32
N ASP A 159 -5.66 2.70 -25.07
CA ASP A 159 -6.92 3.29 -25.52
C ASP A 159 -7.59 4.05 -24.37
N ILE A 160 -7.90 5.32 -24.60
CA ILE A 160 -8.53 6.21 -23.61
C ILE A 160 -10.04 6.02 -23.51
N GLU A 161 -10.71 5.59 -24.59
CA GLU A 161 -12.18 5.43 -24.59
C GLU A 161 -12.58 4.13 -23.91
N ARG A 162 -11.83 3.06 -24.22
CA ARG A 162 -12.08 1.72 -23.67
C ARG A 162 -11.31 1.44 -22.39
N TYR A 163 -10.41 2.34 -21.99
CA TYR A 163 -9.45 2.12 -20.91
C TYR A 163 -8.67 0.81 -21.09
N ALA A 164 -8.28 0.50 -22.32
CA ALA A 164 -7.77 -0.82 -22.68
C ALA A 164 -6.31 -0.79 -23.13
N ASP A 165 -5.66 -1.96 -23.11
CA ASP A 165 -4.41 -2.19 -23.81
C ASP A 165 -4.60 -2.40 -25.32
N SER A 166 -3.50 -2.59 -26.04
CA SER A 166 -3.52 -2.91 -27.47
C SER A 166 -4.16 -4.25 -27.81
N LYS A 167 -4.42 -5.12 -26.83
CA LYS A 167 -5.08 -6.42 -26.97
C LYS A 167 -6.55 -6.40 -26.57
N GLY A 168 -7.07 -5.25 -26.13
CA GLY A 168 -8.46 -5.08 -25.69
C GLY A 168 -8.72 -5.45 -24.22
N ASN A 169 -7.69 -5.70 -23.41
CA ASN A 169 -7.84 -5.92 -21.98
C ASN A 169 -8.11 -4.59 -21.26
N ILE A 170 -9.21 -4.51 -20.51
CA ILE A 170 -9.60 -3.31 -19.75
C ILE A 170 -8.71 -3.19 -18.50
N LEU A 171 -8.09 -2.02 -18.33
CA LEU A 171 -7.18 -1.67 -17.23
C LEU A 171 -6.16 -2.78 -16.96
N PRO A 172 -5.26 -3.05 -17.92
CA PRO A 172 -4.38 -4.22 -17.90
C PRO A 172 -3.48 -4.26 -16.67
N ASP A 173 -2.94 -3.10 -16.29
CA ASP A 173 -1.90 -2.95 -15.29
C ASP A 173 -2.25 -1.82 -14.32
N VAL A 174 -1.72 -1.94 -13.10
CA VAL A 174 -1.72 -0.88 -12.10
C VAL A 174 -0.34 -0.79 -11.49
N TYR A 175 0.18 0.44 -11.40
CA TYR A 175 1.47 0.73 -10.79
C TYR A 175 1.26 1.49 -9.49
N LEU A 176 1.99 1.07 -8.45
CA LEU A 176 2.09 1.81 -7.20
C LEU A 176 3.28 2.74 -7.26
N LEU A 177 3.01 4.04 -7.22
CA LEU A 177 4.02 5.10 -7.31
C LEU A 177 4.17 5.82 -5.97
N PRO A 178 5.39 6.20 -5.57
CA PRO A 178 5.59 7.11 -4.44
C PRO A 178 4.82 8.44 -4.61
N PRO A 179 4.55 9.14 -3.50
CA PRO A 179 3.95 10.47 -3.58
C PRO A 179 4.88 11.41 -4.37
N ASN A 180 4.28 12.32 -5.12
CA ASN A 180 4.97 13.26 -6.01
C ASN A 180 5.67 12.64 -7.24
N SER A 181 5.44 11.36 -7.55
CA SER A 181 5.88 10.79 -8.82
C SER A 181 5.23 11.49 -10.00
N THR A 182 6.02 11.70 -11.05
CA THR A 182 5.59 12.42 -12.25
C THR A 182 5.28 11.48 -13.41
N LEU A 183 4.68 12.03 -14.47
CA LEU A 183 4.44 11.27 -15.71
C LEU A 183 5.72 10.61 -16.26
N ILE A 184 6.87 11.29 -16.20
CA ILE A 184 8.14 10.70 -16.65
C ILE A 184 8.61 9.55 -15.76
N ASP A 185 8.27 9.56 -14.48
CA ASP A 185 8.60 8.45 -13.56
C ASP A 185 7.74 7.22 -13.86
N LEU A 186 6.44 7.40 -14.15
CA LEU A 186 5.57 6.32 -14.62
C LEU A 186 6.13 5.70 -15.91
N ALA A 187 6.50 6.53 -16.90
CA ALA A 187 7.08 6.05 -18.14
C ALA A 187 8.36 5.24 -17.89
N ARG A 188 9.22 5.70 -16.97
CA ARG A 188 10.49 5.03 -16.61
C ARG A 188 10.28 3.68 -15.94
N ILE A 189 9.25 3.55 -15.12
CA ILE A 189 8.91 2.27 -14.47
C ILE A 189 8.40 1.25 -15.47
N ILE A 190 7.63 1.67 -16.47
CA ILE A 190 7.16 0.78 -17.52
C ILE A 190 8.34 0.37 -18.43
N HIS A 191 9.05 1.34 -19.01
CA HIS A 191 10.24 1.08 -19.80
C HIS A 191 11.10 2.34 -19.97
N THR A 192 12.42 2.21 -19.88
CA THR A 192 13.35 3.34 -20.00
C THR A 192 13.25 4.06 -21.36
N ASP A 193 12.96 3.33 -22.44
CA ASP A 193 12.77 3.93 -23.77
C ASP A 193 11.47 4.74 -23.88
N LEU A 194 10.40 4.37 -23.15
CA LEU A 194 9.20 5.19 -23.09
C LEU A 194 9.49 6.53 -22.40
N ALA A 195 10.33 6.51 -21.36
CA ALA A 195 10.75 7.74 -20.69
C ALA A 195 11.61 8.65 -21.60
N LYS A 196 12.53 8.08 -22.38
CA LYS A 196 13.35 8.84 -23.34
C LYS A 196 12.51 9.47 -24.44
N GLY A 197 11.56 8.70 -24.98
CA GLY A 197 10.67 9.13 -26.06
C GLY A 197 9.45 9.92 -25.60
N LEU A 198 9.24 10.12 -24.30
CA LEU A 198 8.02 10.72 -23.74
C LEU A 198 7.81 12.13 -24.31
N LEU A 199 6.66 12.37 -24.94
CA LEU A 199 6.24 13.70 -25.39
C LEU A 199 5.29 14.33 -24.37
N TYR A 200 4.22 13.61 -24.04
CA TYR A 200 3.17 14.04 -23.11
C TYR A 200 2.32 12.84 -22.69
N GLY A 201 1.39 13.05 -21.76
CA GLY A 201 0.40 12.08 -21.36
C GLY A 201 -1.01 12.57 -21.68
N ILE A 202 -1.98 11.68 -21.72
CA ILE A 202 -3.39 12.04 -21.80
C ILE A 202 -4.07 11.42 -20.57
N ASP A 203 -4.80 12.23 -19.81
CA ASP A 203 -5.72 11.72 -18.81
C ASP A 203 -6.93 11.11 -19.52
N ALA A 204 -7.11 9.80 -19.39
CA ALA A 204 -8.20 9.10 -20.05
C ALA A 204 -9.57 9.52 -19.49
N LYS A 205 -9.66 10.05 -18.27
CA LYS A 205 -10.94 10.50 -17.68
C LYS A 205 -11.41 11.83 -18.24
N THR A 206 -10.49 12.76 -18.46
CA THR A 206 -10.80 14.14 -18.90
C THR A 206 -10.50 14.38 -20.37
N GLY A 207 -9.72 13.49 -21.01
CA GLY A 207 -9.19 13.68 -22.36
C GLY A 207 -8.09 14.74 -22.45
N LEU A 208 -7.69 15.34 -21.31
CA LEU A 208 -6.76 16.46 -21.30
C LEU A 208 -5.32 16.01 -21.46
N ARG A 209 -4.54 16.84 -22.17
CA ARG A 209 -3.11 16.65 -22.33
C ARG A 209 -2.37 17.06 -21.06
N ILE A 210 -1.52 16.15 -20.59
CA ILE A 210 -0.73 16.26 -19.39
C ILE A 210 0.76 16.47 -19.74
N PRO A 211 1.45 17.45 -19.11
CA PRO A 211 2.88 17.67 -19.32
C PRO A 211 3.74 16.61 -18.60
N LYS A 212 5.01 16.49 -18.99
CA LYS A 212 5.94 15.47 -18.44
C LYS A 212 6.17 15.58 -16.93
N ASN A 213 6.09 16.80 -16.39
CA ASN A 213 6.31 17.12 -14.98
C ASN A 213 5.02 17.09 -14.15
N TYR A 214 3.88 16.71 -14.73
CA TYR A 214 2.65 16.55 -13.97
C TYR A 214 2.81 15.50 -12.88
N VAL A 215 2.41 15.87 -11.67
CA VAL A 215 2.41 15.00 -10.50
C VAL A 215 1.17 14.11 -10.54
N LEU A 216 1.40 12.81 -10.63
CA LEU A 216 0.35 11.80 -10.72
C LEU A 216 -0.39 11.68 -9.41
N ARG A 217 -1.72 11.58 -9.51
CA ARG A 217 -2.66 11.43 -8.39
C ARG A 217 -3.13 9.99 -8.28
N ASP A 218 -3.68 9.65 -7.12
CA ASP A 218 -4.26 8.33 -6.92
C ASP A 218 -5.41 8.08 -7.90
N ARG A 219 -5.38 6.89 -8.50
CA ARG A 219 -6.30 6.39 -9.53
C ARG A 219 -6.27 7.17 -10.85
N ASP A 220 -5.18 7.85 -11.15
CA ASP A 220 -5.01 8.44 -12.49
C ASP A 220 -4.97 7.34 -13.55
N VAL A 221 -5.67 7.57 -14.67
CA VAL A 221 -5.68 6.65 -15.80
C VAL A 221 -5.04 7.37 -16.98
N ILE A 222 -3.86 6.92 -17.38
CA ILE A 222 -2.95 7.72 -18.20
C ILE A 222 -2.57 6.98 -19.46
N LYS A 223 -2.75 7.62 -20.62
CA LYS A 223 -2.12 7.21 -21.86
C LYS A 223 -0.80 7.92 -22.04
N ILE A 224 0.28 7.17 -22.22
CA ILE A 224 1.61 7.70 -22.48
C ILE A 224 1.79 7.87 -23.99
N VAL A 225 2.16 9.07 -24.44
CA VAL A 225 2.44 9.36 -25.85
C VAL A 225 3.94 9.58 -26.04
N THR A 226 4.54 8.79 -26.92
CA THR A 226 5.97 8.86 -27.24
C THR A 226 6.22 9.27 -28.68
N ALA A 227 7.43 9.78 -28.96
CA ALA A 227 7.86 10.18 -30.30
C ALA A 227 8.12 8.98 -31.23
N SER A 228 8.31 7.79 -30.65
CA SER A 228 8.56 6.55 -31.37
C SER A 228 7.29 6.12 -32.10
N ARG A 229 7.19 6.45 -33.40
CA ARG A 229 6.13 5.95 -34.30
C ARG A 229 5.97 4.45 -34.13
N GLU A 230 4.73 4.03 -33.94
CA GLU A 230 4.32 2.63 -34.06
C GLU A 230 4.79 2.07 -35.40
N ARG A 231 5.67 1.07 -35.35
CA ARG A 231 5.72 0.09 -36.44
C ARG A 231 4.39 -0.68 -36.35
N LYS A 232 3.38 -0.22 -37.09
CA LYS A 232 2.24 -1.07 -37.45
C LYS A 232 2.83 -2.36 -38.06
N LYS A 233 2.65 -3.47 -37.36
CA LYS A 233 2.76 -4.80 -37.95
C LYS A 233 1.38 -5.24 -38.39
#